data_AF-A0A3B9QUL0-F1
#
_entry.id   AF-A0A3B9QUL0-F1
#
_cell.length_a   1.000
_cell.length_b   1.000
_cell.length_c   1.000
_cell.angle_alpha   90.00
_cell.angle_beta   90.00
_cell.angle_gamma   90.00
#
_symmetry.space_group_name_H-M   'P 1'
#
loop_
_entity.id
_entity.type
_entity.pdbx_description
1 polymer ?
#
loop_
_entity_poly.entity_id
_entity_poly.type
_entity_poly.pdbx_seq_one_letter_code
_entity_poly.pdbx_strand_id
1 'polypeptide(L)' 'WPTTTASDRSRHAVLCRSCGAWLTVGEYLDLYEAESAASSGPACPHCAASFNPGCALHYHVYFVV' A
#
# COMPACT_ATOMS: atom_id res chain seq x y z
N TRP A 1 8.73 3.58 8.02
CA TRP A 1 9.44 2.48 7.34
C TRP A 1 10.32 3.11 6.27
N PRO A 2 11.60 2.75 6.15
CA PRO A 2 12.44 3.25 5.07
C PRO A 2 11.86 2.81 3.72
N THR A 3 11.86 3.69 2.72
CA THR A 3 11.35 3.36 1.37
C THR A 3 12.27 3.81 0.25
N THR A 4 13.46 4.31 0.61
CA THR A 4 14.41 4.96 -0.30
C THR A 4 15.24 3.97 -1.12
N THR A 5 15.30 2.69 -0.74
CA THR A 5 16.01 1.66 -1.50
C THR A 5 15.06 0.61 -2.10
N ALA A 6 15.50 -0.04 -3.19
CA ALA A 6 14.78 -1.16 -3.77
C ALA A 6 14.62 -2.33 -2.77
N SER A 7 15.61 -2.55 -1.91
CA SER A 7 15.54 -3.58 -0.85
C SER A 7 14.53 -3.24 0.24
N ASP A 8 14.31 -1.95 0.52
CA ASP A 8 13.27 -1.55 1.46
C ASP A 8 11.87 -1.75 0.86
N ARG A 9 11.70 -1.43 -0.43
CA ARG A 9 10.43 -1.60 -1.14
C ARG A 9 10.04 -3.06 -1.34
N SER A 10 10.98 -3.99 -1.44
CA SER A 10 10.69 -5.42 -1.64
C SER A 10 10.28 -6.18 -0.38
N ARG A 11 10.24 -5.53 0.80
CA ARG A 11 9.85 -6.18 2.06
C ARG A 11 8.35 -6.30 2.18
N HIS A 12 7.87 -7.51 2.51
CA HIS A 12 6.49 -7.75 2.93
C HIS A 12 6.22 -7.06 4.27
N ALA A 13 5.39 -6.03 4.25
CA ALA A 13 5.09 -5.23 5.45
C ALA A 13 3.63 -4.80 5.55
N VAL A 14 2.82 -5.03 4.51
CA VAL A 14 1.42 -4.64 4.48
C VAL A 14 0.53 -5.88 4.42
N LEU A 15 -0.28 -6.10 5.45
CA LEU A 15 -1.20 -7.24 5.54
C LEU A 15 -2.61 -6.82 5.11
N CYS A 16 -3.17 -7.51 4.12
CA CYS A 16 -4.60 -7.44 3.87
C CYS A 16 -5.34 -8.25 4.95
N ARG A 17 -6.10 -7.57 5.81
CA ARG A 17 -6.88 -8.23 6.87
C ARG A 17 -8.04 -9.07 6.33
N SER A 18 -8.50 -8.84 5.11
CA SER A 18 -9.64 -9.56 4.53
C SER A 18 -9.27 -10.95 4.01
N CYS A 19 -8.16 -11.06 3.28
CA CYS A 19 -7.71 -12.34 2.70
C CYS A 19 -6.42 -12.90 3.30
N GLY A 20 -5.72 -12.14 4.14
CA GLY A 20 -4.46 -12.56 4.76
C GLY A 20 -3.23 -12.44 3.87
N ALA A 21 -3.36 -11.93 2.63
CA ALA A 21 -2.22 -11.72 1.75
C ALA A 21 -1.29 -10.62 2.29
N TRP A 22 0.02 -10.87 2.19
CA TRP A 22 1.04 -9.88 2.44
C TRP A 22 1.45 -9.22 1.13
N LEU A 23 1.50 -7.90 1.12
CA LEU A 23 2.08 -7.12 0.05
C LEU A 23 3.44 -6.58 0.51
N THR A 24 4.34 -6.46 -0.46
CA THR A 24 5.54 -5.66 -0.32
C THR A 24 5.18 -4.18 -0.14
N VAL A 25 6.11 -3.42 0.45
CA VAL A 25 5.94 -1.97 0.53
C VAL A 25 5.77 -1.37 -0.87
N GLY A 26 6.58 -1.78 -1.84
CA GLY A 26 6.48 -1.32 -3.23
C GLY A 26 5.11 -1.56 -3.85
N GLU A 27 4.61 -2.80 -3.79
CA GLU A 27 3.28 -3.14 -4.31
C GLU A 27 2.18 -2.29 -3.68
N TYR A 28 2.22 -2.06 -2.37
CA TYR A 28 1.23 -1.22 -1.70
C TYR A 28 1.31 0.24 -2.15
N LEU A 29 2.51 0.80 -2.27
CA LEU A 29 2.73 2.19 -2.70
C LEU A 29 2.27 2.40 -4.15
N ASP A 30 2.53 1.44 -5.03
CA ASP A 30 2.18 1.52 -6.44
C ASP A 30 0.64 1.57 -6.66
N LEU A 31 -0.14 1.01 -5.73
CA LEU A 31 -1.61 1.16 -5.74
C LEU A 31 -2.02 2.64 -5.60
N TYR A 32 -1.34 3.42 -4.75
CA TYR A 32 -1.68 4.83 -4.52
C TYR A 32 -1.27 5.74 -5.67
N GLU A 33 -0.15 5.43 -6.35
CA GLU A 33 0.27 6.16 -7.55
C GLU A 33 -0.71 5.94 -8.71
N ALA A 34 -1.14 4.68 -8.92
CA ALA A 34 -2.13 4.31 -9.93
C ALA A 34 -3.53 4.91 -9.67
N GLU A 35 -3.87 5.10 -8.41
CA GLU A 35 -5.17 5.61 -7.92
C GLU A 35 -5.40 7.11 -8.11
N SER A 36 -4.35 7.90 -8.41
CA SER A 36 -4.52 9.32 -8.79
C SER A 36 -5.44 9.53 -10.03
N ALA A 37 -5.83 8.44 -10.71
CA ALA A 37 -6.76 8.40 -11.82
C ALA A 37 -8.18 7.87 -11.49
N ALA A 38 -8.46 7.35 -10.28
CA ALA A 38 -9.73 6.66 -9.95
C ALA A 38 -10.39 7.19 -8.65
N SER A 39 -11.72 7.25 -8.64
CA SER A 39 -12.53 7.76 -7.51
C SER A 39 -12.74 6.78 -6.35
N SER A 40 -12.18 5.57 -6.47
CA SER A 40 -12.47 4.44 -5.58
C SER A 40 -11.16 3.97 -4.95
N GLY A 41 -10.83 4.48 -3.75
CA GLY A 41 -9.61 4.25 -2.98
C GLY A 41 -8.92 2.86 -3.13
N PRO A 42 -7.61 2.75 -2.82
CA PRO A 42 -6.81 1.57 -3.18
C PRO A 42 -7.35 0.27 -2.60
N ALA A 43 -7.33 -0.78 -3.40
CA ALA A 43 -7.86 -2.09 -3.07
C ALA A 43 -6.79 -3.19 -3.14
N CYS A 44 -6.97 -4.25 -2.35
CA CYS A 44 -6.09 -5.41 -2.37
C CYS A 44 -6.15 -6.10 -3.75
N PRO A 45 -5.02 -6.33 -4.43
CA PRO A 45 -5.00 -6.95 -5.76
C PRO A 45 -5.41 -8.44 -5.74
N HIS A 46 -5.44 -9.08 -4.56
CA HIS A 46 -5.79 -10.49 -4.41
C HIS A 46 -7.27 -10.74 -4.14
N CYS A 47 -7.98 -9.80 -3.50
CA CYS A 47 -9.37 -10.00 -3.08
C CYS A 47 -10.29 -8.81 -3.33
N ALA A 48 -9.77 -7.73 -3.92
CA ALA A 48 -10.47 -6.47 -4.17
C ALA A 48 -11.06 -5.77 -2.94
N ALA A 49 -10.75 -6.23 -1.71
CA ALA A 49 -11.14 -5.51 -0.51
C ALA A 49 -10.43 -4.16 -0.44
N SER A 50 -11.19 -3.10 -0.22
CA SER A 50 -10.64 -1.75 -0.04
C SER A 50 -9.72 -1.71 1.18
N PHE A 51 -8.56 -1.09 1.02
CA PHE A 51 -7.78 -0.68 2.18
C PHE A 51 -8.48 0.48 2.89
N ASN A 52 -8.21 0.65 4.19
CA ASN A 52 -8.83 1.71 4.96
C ASN A 52 -8.49 3.08 4.33
N PRO A 53 -9.48 3.84 3.81
CA PRO A 53 -9.24 5.08 3.09
C PRO A 53 -8.59 6.15 3.98
N GLY A 54 -8.81 6.10 5.30
CA GLY A 54 -8.17 7.01 6.26
C GLY A 54 -6.66 6.76 6.43
N CYS A 55 -6.16 5.56 6.12
CA CYS A 55 -4.73 5.26 6.22
C CYS A 55 -3.89 5.96 5.15
N ALA A 56 -4.49 6.29 4.00
CA ALA A 56 -3.87 7.06 2.92
C ALA A 56 -3.31 8.39 3.42
N LEU A 57 -4.06 9.05 4.32
CA LEU A 57 -3.70 10.35 4.88
C LEU A 57 -2.42 10.30 5.73
N HIS A 58 -2.06 9.13 6.25
CA HIS A 58 -0.90 8.93 7.11
C HIS A 58 0.31 8.38 6.36
N TYR A 59 0.28 8.35 5.02
CA TYR A 59 1.39 7.87 4.20
C TYR A 59 2.75 8.46 4.62
N HIS A 60 2.80 9.78 4.80
CA HIS A 60 3.99 10.53 5.18
C HIS A 60 4.51 10.21 6.60
N VAL A 61 3.69 9.56 7.43
CA VAL A 61 4.09 9.05 8.76
C VAL A 61 4.67 7.64 8.64
N TYR A 62 4.12 6.83 7.73
CA TYR A 62 4.51 5.43 7.56
C TYR A 62 5.73 5.24 6.66
N PHE A 63 5.95 6.14 5.71
CA PHE A 63 7.00 6.01 4.70
C PHE A 63 7.86 7.27 4.66
N VAL A 64 9.17 7.08 4.78
CA VAL A 64 10.14 8.16 4.58
C VAL A 64 10.46 8.20 3.09
N VAL A 65 9.92 9.22 2.41
CA VAL A 65 10.21 9.52 1.00
C VAL A 65 11.60 10.12 0.82
#